data_AF-A0A951LZ23-F1
#
_entry.id   AF-A0A951LZ23-F1
#
_cell.length_a   1.000
_cell.length_b   1.000
_cell.length_c   1.000
_cell.angle_alpha   90.00
_cell.angle_beta   90.00
_cell.angle_gamma   90.00
#
_symmetry.space_group_name_H-M   'P 1'
#
loop_
_entity.id
_entity.type
_entity.pdbx_description
1 polymer ?
#
loop_
_entity_poly.entity_id
_entity_poly.type
_entity_poly.pdbx_seq_one_letter_code
_entity_poly.pdbx_strand_id
1 'polypeptide(L)'
;MRSKIFVPLLAIALAAGSAVMTRAQQDPEEETTRGAFLTSRPPVGGGGGTATTKPRPRPTPKPTPKRNVKRTTPTNVKGETPVVVVKNYDNSPIGLGYTLYMRNAVGDAMRVDPDRTFYAGDRIRLSMEANTDGYLYVFHTENDGPPELIFPDARLNEGDNAIDAHVPYEVPSPFEASESLRWFTFDQKPANERLYIVITREPLPGIPVGDDLVDFCNKNPNSCPLKMSPGNWAKIKSSLNARVKVSKSKTYGQTQTSGEREATTRGLGLDQSAPEPSVVRMNVSSTDGLLVTALDLVHR
;
A
#
# COMPACT_ATOMS: atom_id res chain seq x y z
N MET A 1 71.55 -59.23 -21.82
CA MET A 1 71.83 -57.82 -21.41
C MET A 1 70.82 -56.92 -22.10
N ARG A 2 69.71 -56.62 -21.41
CA ARG A 2 69.37 -55.33 -20.76
C ARG A 2 68.79 -54.30 -21.73
N SER A 3 67.47 -54.43 -21.89
CA SER A 3 66.52 -53.46 -22.42
C SER A 3 66.47 -52.19 -21.53
N LYS A 4 66.32 -51.01 -22.15
CA LYS A 4 65.96 -49.77 -21.45
C LYS A 4 64.74 -49.15 -22.13
N ILE A 5 63.63 -49.19 -21.42
CA ILE A 5 62.34 -48.62 -21.75
C ILE A 5 62.36 -47.14 -21.34
N PHE A 6 61.99 -46.26 -22.26
CA PHE A 6 61.68 -44.86 -21.99
C PHE A 6 60.25 -44.75 -21.44
N VAL A 7 60.08 -44.12 -20.29
CA VAL A 7 58.79 -43.74 -19.71
C VAL A 7 58.70 -42.22 -19.70
N PRO A 8 57.69 -41.58 -20.29
CA PRO A 8 57.44 -40.17 -20.06
C PRO A 8 56.56 -40.00 -18.81
N LEU A 9 57.02 -39.16 -17.88
CA LEU A 9 56.22 -38.69 -16.74
C LEU A 9 55.13 -37.75 -17.25
N LEU A 10 53.87 -38.18 -17.19
CA LEU A 10 52.70 -37.34 -17.39
C LEU A 10 52.32 -36.73 -16.02
N ALA A 11 52.55 -35.44 -15.83
CA ALA A 11 52.09 -34.71 -14.66
C ALA A 11 50.59 -34.41 -14.80
N ILE A 12 49.75 -35.15 -14.09
CA ILE A 12 48.32 -34.87 -13.93
C ILE A 12 48.17 -33.85 -12.80
N ALA A 13 47.91 -32.59 -13.15
CA ALA A 13 47.49 -31.58 -12.19
C ALA A 13 46.01 -31.81 -11.83
N LEU A 14 45.76 -32.38 -10.65
CA LEU A 14 44.44 -32.39 -10.03
C LEU A 14 44.10 -30.97 -9.54
N ALA A 15 43.31 -30.24 -10.33
CA ALA A 15 42.62 -29.05 -9.84
C ALA A 15 41.41 -29.50 -9.01
N ALA A 16 41.57 -29.52 -7.68
CA ALA A 16 40.44 -29.64 -6.76
C ALA A 16 39.61 -28.35 -6.84
N GLY A 17 38.56 -28.37 -7.66
CA GLY A 17 37.56 -27.31 -7.71
C GLY A 17 36.72 -27.35 -6.44
N SER A 18 37.06 -26.48 -5.48
CA SER A 18 36.17 -26.18 -4.35
C SER A 18 34.90 -25.53 -4.90
N ALA A 19 33.82 -26.31 -4.99
CA ALA A 19 32.48 -25.79 -5.19
C ALA A 19 32.11 -24.95 -3.95
N VAL A 20 32.36 -23.64 -4.01
CA VAL A 20 31.79 -22.69 -3.07
C VAL A 20 30.28 -22.67 -3.36
N MET A 21 29.53 -23.44 -2.58
CA MET A 21 28.09 -23.27 -2.49
C MET A 21 27.84 -21.91 -1.82
N THR A 22 27.69 -20.86 -2.63
CA THR A 22 27.13 -19.59 -2.19
C THR A 22 25.66 -19.83 -1.82
N ARG A 23 25.42 -20.19 -0.56
CA ARG A 23 24.13 -19.93 0.07
C ARG A 23 23.92 -18.43 -0.06
N ALA A 24 22.94 -18.00 -0.83
CA ALA A 24 22.56 -16.60 -0.95
C ALA A 24 22.10 -16.10 0.44
N GLN A 25 23.05 -15.65 1.27
CA GLN A 25 22.77 -14.98 2.53
C GLN A 25 21.94 -13.74 2.18
N GLN A 26 20.69 -13.73 2.64
CA GLN A 26 19.87 -12.52 2.66
C GLN A 26 20.61 -11.49 3.51
N ASP A 27 20.56 -10.23 3.08
CA ASP A 27 21.15 -9.14 3.84
C ASP A 27 20.48 -9.08 5.22
N PRO A 28 21.22 -9.16 6.33
CA PRO A 28 20.65 -9.11 7.69
C PRO A 28 19.71 -7.92 7.90
N GLU A 29 19.94 -6.79 7.20
CA GLU A 29 19.06 -5.62 7.30
C GLU A 29 17.69 -5.82 6.63
N GLU A 30 17.62 -6.58 5.52
CA GLU A 30 16.36 -6.91 4.86
C GLU A 30 15.52 -7.87 5.72
N GLU A 31 16.17 -8.83 6.36
CA GLU A 31 15.50 -9.80 7.24
C GLU A 31 14.96 -9.12 8.50
N THR A 32 15.71 -8.19 9.09
CA THR A 32 15.26 -7.43 10.27
C THR A 32 14.09 -6.50 9.96
N THR A 33 14.05 -5.86 8.78
CA THR A 33 12.94 -4.98 8.39
C THR A 33 11.64 -5.75 8.22
N ARG A 34 11.70 -6.86 7.49
CA ARG A 34 10.55 -7.76 7.29
C ARG A 34 10.12 -8.39 8.61
N GLY A 35 11.08 -8.88 9.41
CA GLY A 35 10.82 -9.42 10.73
C GLY A 35 10.08 -8.42 11.62
N ALA A 36 10.55 -7.17 11.71
CA ALA A 36 9.91 -6.13 12.51
C ALA A 36 8.47 -5.81 12.08
N PHE A 37 8.20 -5.80 10.76
CA PHE A 37 6.84 -5.63 10.25
C PHE A 37 5.95 -6.83 10.60
N LEU A 38 6.43 -8.05 10.37
CA LEU A 38 5.64 -9.26 10.62
C LEU A 38 5.38 -9.49 12.10
N THR A 39 6.34 -9.19 12.99
CA THR A 39 6.13 -9.30 14.43
C THR A 39 5.17 -8.25 14.99
N SER A 40 4.93 -7.15 14.26
CA SER A 40 3.89 -6.17 14.62
C SER A 40 2.46 -6.65 14.35
N ARG A 41 2.28 -7.68 13.51
CA ARG A 41 0.98 -8.34 13.33
C ARG A 41 0.50 -8.97 14.64
N PRO A 42 -0.83 -9.09 14.85
CA PRO A 42 -1.36 -9.87 15.94
C PRO A 42 -0.86 -11.33 15.88
N PRO A 43 -0.68 -12.00 17.04
CA PRO A 43 -0.28 -13.40 17.08
C PRO A 43 -1.34 -14.29 16.41
N VAL A 44 -0.94 -15.51 16.02
CA VAL A 44 -1.80 -16.49 15.34
C VAL A 44 -3.13 -16.68 16.08
N GLY A 45 -4.25 -16.53 15.37
CA GLY A 45 -5.60 -16.62 15.94
C GLY A 45 -6.09 -15.34 16.64
N GLY A 46 -5.23 -14.31 16.76
CA GLY A 46 -5.58 -12.96 17.23
C GLY A 46 -6.15 -12.05 16.14
N GLY A 47 -6.03 -12.41 14.86
CA GLY A 47 -6.49 -11.63 13.70
C GLY A 47 -8.02 -11.50 13.53
N GLY A 48 -8.81 -11.99 14.49
CA GLY A 48 -10.27 -11.92 14.48
C GLY A 48 -10.87 -10.59 14.91
N GLY A 49 -10.05 -9.57 15.17
CA GLY A 49 -10.53 -8.21 15.40
C GLY A 49 -11.19 -7.69 14.12
N THR A 50 -12.52 -7.72 14.08
CA THR A 50 -13.29 -6.94 13.09
C THR A 50 -12.76 -5.52 13.12
N ALA A 51 -12.42 -4.96 11.95
CA ALA A 51 -12.27 -3.52 11.77
C ALA A 51 -13.35 -2.84 12.62
N THR A 52 -12.94 -1.99 13.56
CA THR A 52 -13.88 -1.17 14.32
C THR A 52 -14.40 -0.03 13.45
N THR A 53 -14.85 -0.34 12.23
CA THR A 53 -15.78 0.49 11.48
C THR A 53 -17.17 0.33 12.09
N LYS A 54 -17.30 0.75 13.36
CA LYS A 54 -18.56 1.42 13.70
C LYS A 54 -18.64 2.60 12.74
N PRO A 55 -19.77 2.81 12.03
CA PRO A 55 -19.97 4.04 11.28
C PRO A 55 -19.76 5.18 12.28
N ARG A 56 -18.63 5.88 12.16
CA ARG A 56 -18.34 6.99 13.06
C ARG A 56 -19.39 8.05 12.74
N PRO A 57 -20.03 8.67 13.73
CA PRO A 57 -21.13 9.59 13.47
C PRO A 57 -20.69 10.66 12.50
N ARG A 58 -21.40 10.73 11.37
CA ARG A 58 -21.37 11.81 10.41
C ARG A 58 -21.27 13.16 11.14
N PRO A 59 -20.38 14.09 10.75
CA PRO A 59 -20.56 15.47 11.09
C PRO A 59 -21.86 15.92 10.41
N THR A 60 -22.98 15.90 11.14
CA THR A 60 -24.25 16.40 10.62
C THR A 60 -24.04 17.84 10.14
N PRO A 61 -24.43 18.19 8.91
CA PRO A 61 -24.48 19.58 8.48
C PRO A 61 -25.37 20.33 9.46
N LYS A 62 -24.81 21.31 10.17
CA LYS A 62 -25.59 22.21 11.04
C LYS A 62 -26.71 22.81 10.18
N PRO A 63 -28.00 22.62 10.52
CA PRO A 63 -29.06 23.25 9.77
C PRO A 63 -28.94 24.76 9.91
N THR A 64 -28.86 25.44 8.77
CA THR A 64 -28.86 26.90 8.67
C THR A 64 -30.14 27.41 9.34
N PRO A 65 -30.09 28.33 10.33
CA PRO A 65 -31.31 28.78 10.98
C PRO A 65 -32.08 29.69 10.03
N LYS A 66 -33.30 29.29 9.64
CA LYS A 66 -34.29 30.21 9.11
C LYS A 66 -34.58 31.25 10.18
N ARG A 67 -34.26 32.50 9.85
CA ARG A 67 -34.59 33.72 10.58
C ARG A 67 -36.09 33.74 10.88
N ASN A 68 -36.45 33.56 12.15
CA ASN A 68 -37.74 33.99 12.66
C ASN A 68 -37.52 34.79 13.94
N VAL A 69 -38.01 36.02 13.92
CA VAL A 69 -37.82 37.03 14.96
C VAL A 69 -38.78 36.70 16.11
N LYS A 70 -38.24 36.38 17.29
CA LYS A 70 -38.94 36.68 18.55
C LYS A 70 -37.92 36.93 19.67
N ARG A 71 -38.09 38.09 20.29
CA ARG A 71 -37.24 38.72 21.30
C ARG A 71 -37.56 38.13 22.67
N THR A 72 -36.58 37.52 23.33
CA THR A 72 -36.56 37.31 24.79
C THR A 72 -35.09 37.20 25.27
N THR A 73 -34.86 37.75 26.46
CA THR A 73 -33.63 38.13 27.18
C THR A 73 -32.62 36.98 27.45
N PRO A 74 -31.34 37.28 27.75
CA PRO A 74 -30.25 36.31 27.71
C PRO A 74 -30.09 35.54 29.04
N THR A 75 -29.90 34.23 28.95
CA THR A 75 -29.35 33.43 30.05
C THR A 75 -28.02 32.84 29.60
N ASN A 76 -27.00 33.14 30.40
CA ASN A 76 -25.59 32.80 30.22
C ASN A 76 -25.39 31.28 30.35
N VAL A 77 -25.00 30.59 29.26
CA VAL A 77 -24.47 29.21 29.32
C VAL A 77 -23.15 29.14 28.59
N LYS A 78 -22.14 28.84 29.40
CA LYS A 78 -20.72 28.63 29.16
C LYS A 78 -20.49 27.65 28.00
N GLY A 79 -19.64 28.04 27.05
CA GLY A 79 -19.35 27.27 25.86
C GLY A 79 -18.62 25.95 26.15
N GLU A 80 -19.19 24.86 25.65
CA GLU A 80 -18.48 23.60 25.43
C GLU A 80 -17.82 23.64 24.05
N THR A 81 -16.49 23.68 24.04
CA THR A 81 -15.68 23.38 22.87
C THR A 81 -15.87 21.92 22.45
N PRO A 82 -16.05 21.61 21.16
CA PRO A 82 -16.09 20.22 20.70
C PRO A 82 -14.73 19.57 20.94
N VAL A 83 -14.74 18.47 21.71
CA VAL A 83 -13.56 17.64 21.99
C VAL A 83 -13.21 16.88 20.72
N VAL A 84 -12.13 17.29 20.05
CA VAL A 84 -11.48 16.47 19.03
C VAL A 84 -10.88 15.27 19.77
N VAL A 85 -11.41 14.07 19.50
CA VAL A 85 -10.83 12.83 20.02
C VAL A 85 -9.51 12.60 19.28
N VAL A 86 -8.41 13.05 19.88
CA VAL A 86 -7.05 12.76 19.43
C VAL A 86 -6.81 11.27 19.68
N LYS A 87 -6.80 10.45 18.62
CA LYS A 87 -6.24 9.09 18.72
C LYS A 87 -4.75 9.27 19.03
N ASN A 88 -4.28 8.76 20.17
CA ASN A 88 -2.85 8.70 20.46
C ASN A 88 -2.23 7.64 19.55
N TYR A 89 -1.59 8.07 18.47
CA TYR A 89 -0.83 7.16 17.62
C TYR A 89 0.43 6.72 18.35
N ASP A 90 0.73 5.43 18.28
CA ASP A 90 2.02 4.90 18.71
C ASP A 90 3.12 5.57 17.85
N ASN A 91 4.14 6.12 18.51
CA ASN A 91 5.29 6.73 17.86
C ASN A 91 6.20 5.69 17.18
N SER A 92 5.76 4.44 17.00
CA SER A 92 6.43 3.38 16.26
C SER A 92 6.58 3.71 14.76
N PRO A 93 7.67 3.31 14.09
CA PRO A 93 7.85 3.57 12.66
C PRO A 93 6.69 3.06 11.80
N ILE A 94 6.27 3.89 10.84
CA ILE A 94 5.26 3.49 9.85
C ILE A 94 5.89 2.47 8.90
N GLY A 95 5.23 1.34 8.76
CA GLY A 95 5.55 0.25 7.86
C GLY A 95 4.43 0.00 6.86
N LEU A 96 4.81 -0.34 5.64
CA LEU A 96 3.94 -0.74 4.55
C LEU A 96 4.43 -2.09 4.00
N GLY A 97 3.60 -3.10 4.13
CA GLY A 97 3.65 -4.31 3.33
C GLY A 97 2.83 -4.12 2.07
N TYR A 98 3.37 -4.46 0.90
CA TYR A 98 2.57 -4.53 -0.32
C TYR A 98 2.90 -5.73 -1.20
N THR A 99 1.89 -6.16 -1.94
CA THR A 99 1.95 -7.28 -2.89
C THR A 99 1.28 -6.85 -4.18
N LEU A 100 2.00 -6.99 -5.29
CA LEU A 100 1.43 -6.82 -6.62
C LEU A 100 0.90 -8.15 -7.11
N TYR A 101 -0.39 -8.19 -7.41
CA TYR A 101 -1.06 -9.33 -8.03
C TYR A 101 -1.25 -9.07 -9.52
N MET A 102 -1.11 -10.12 -10.32
CA MET A 102 -1.48 -10.14 -11.73
C MET A 102 -2.53 -11.23 -11.95
N ARG A 103 -3.57 -10.93 -12.74
CA ARG A 103 -4.58 -11.91 -13.11
C ARG A 103 -3.96 -12.95 -14.04
N ASN A 104 -3.99 -14.22 -13.65
CA ASN A 104 -3.54 -15.30 -14.51
C ASN A 104 -4.62 -15.70 -15.55
N ALA A 105 -4.32 -16.67 -16.42
CA ALA A 105 -5.22 -17.13 -17.48
C ALA A 105 -6.55 -17.71 -16.95
N VAL A 106 -6.56 -18.27 -15.74
CA VAL A 106 -7.75 -18.87 -15.10
C VAL A 106 -8.56 -17.80 -14.33
N GLY A 107 -8.00 -16.59 -14.16
CA GLY A 107 -8.65 -15.46 -13.49
C GLY A 107 -8.20 -15.23 -12.05
N ASP A 108 -7.28 -16.02 -11.52
CA ASP A 108 -6.78 -15.87 -10.16
C ASP A 108 -5.75 -14.74 -10.03
N ALA A 109 -5.71 -14.14 -8.85
CA ALA A 109 -4.69 -13.19 -8.45
C ALA A 109 -3.38 -13.91 -8.10
N MET A 110 -2.36 -13.78 -8.95
CA MET A 110 -1.05 -14.39 -8.77
C MET A 110 -0.01 -13.33 -8.40
N ARG A 111 0.78 -13.58 -7.35
CA ARG A 111 1.84 -12.67 -6.91
C ARG A 111 2.91 -12.54 -7.99
N VAL A 112 3.28 -11.32 -8.32
CA VAL A 112 4.32 -11.04 -9.31
C VAL A 112 5.39 -10.11 -8.72
N ASP A 113 6.59 -10.18 -9.30
CA ASP A 113 7.66 -9.23 -9.02
C ASP A 113 7.22 -7.83 -9.48
N PRO A 114 7.21 -6.80 -8.62
CA PRO A 114 6.89 -5.43 -9.02
C PRO A 114 7.87 -4.84 -10.04
N ASP A 115 9.12 -5.31 -10.10
CA ASP A 115 10.15 -4.75 -10.99
C ASP A 115 10.10 -5.34 -12.42
N ARG A 116 9.13 -6.23 -12.69
CA ARG A 116 8.97 -6.83 -14.02
C ARG A 116 8.52 -5.81 -15.06
N THR A 117 8.71 -6.16 -16.33
CA THR A 117 8.03 -5.48 -17.43
C THR A 117 6.59 -5.98 -17.55
N PHE A 118 5.68 -5.03 -17.75
CA PHE A 118 4.27 -5.24 -18.03
C PHE A 118 3.99 -4.96 -19.51
N TYR A 119 2.98 -5.64 -20.04
CA TYR A 119 2.56 -5.51 -21.43
C TYR A 119 1.08 -5.21 -21.54
N ALA A 120 0.67 -4.70 -22.70
CA ALA A 120 -0.72 -4.45 -23.03
C ALA A 120 -1.61 -5.67 -22.73
N GLY A 121 -2.70 -5.45 -21.99
CA GLY A 121 -3.64 -6.47 -21.56
C GLY A 121 -3.28 -7.14 -20.22
N ASP A 122 -2.08 -6.92 -19.67
CA ASP A 122 -1.78 -7.32 -18.29
C ASP A 122 -2.78 -6.64 -17.34
N ARG A 123 -3.23 -7.40 -16.35
CA ARG A 123 -4.20 -6.95 -15.36
C ARG A 123 -3.63 -7.09 -13.98
N ILE A 124 -3.45 -5.98 -13.28
CA ILE A 124 -2.82 -5.95 -11.98
C ILE A 124 -3.74 -5.39 -10.89
N ARG A 125 -3.41 -5.76 -9.66
CA ARG A 125 -4.03 -5.23 -8.46
C ARG A 125 -2.98 -5.11 -7.37
N LEU A 126 -3.02 -4.02 -6.63
CA LEU A 126 -2.12 -3.75 -5.54
C LEU A 126 -2.82 -4.06 -4.21
N SER A 127 -2.26 -4.96 -3.41
CA SER A 127 -2.65 -5.18 -2.02
C SER A 127 -1.68 -4.48 -1.10
N MET A 128 -2.19 -3.73 -0.12
CA MET A 128 -1.41 -2.93 0.82
C MET A 128 -1.85 -3.23 2.25
N GLU A 129 -0.88 -3.27 3.15
CA GLU A 129 -1.07 -3.52 4.57
C GLU A 129 -0.17 -2.55 5.34
N ALA A 130 -0.77 -1.67 6.15
CA ALA A 130 0.00 -0.81 7.05
C ALA A 130 0.13 -1.46 8.43
N ASN A 131 1.24 -1.22 9.13
CA ASN A 131 1.40 -1.68 10.53
C ASN A 131 0.77 -0.73 11.57
N THR A 132 0.01 0.26 11.11
CA THR A 132 -0.54 1.31 11.97
C THR A 132 -1.88 1.77 11.42
N ASP A 133 -2.78 2.20 12.32
CA ASP A 133 -3.98 2.92 11.95
C ASP A 133 -3.61 4.25 11.29
N GLY A 134 -4.40 4.68 10.32
CA GLY A 134 -4.15 5.95 9.66
C GLY A 134 -5.01 6.16 8.44
N TYR A 135 -4.40 6.72 7.40
CA TYR A 135 -5.03 7.04 6.14
C TYR A 135 -4.17 6.56 4.98
N LEU A 136 -4.82 6.00 3.97
CA LEU A 136 -4.20 5.52 2.73
C LEU A 136 -4.56 6.44 1.58
N TYR A 137 -3.58 6.80 0.76
CA TYR A 137 -3.80 7.42 -0.53
C TYR A 137 -2.97 6.68 -1.57
N VAL A 138 -3.53 6.50 -2.76
CA VAL A 138 -2.79 6.02 -3.92
C VAL A 138 -2.95 7.05 -5.02
N PHE A 139 -1.82 7.55 -5.50
CA PHE A 139 -1.77 8.42 -6.67
C PHE A 139 -1.15 7.68 -7.85
N HIS A 140 -1.63 7.96 -9.04
CA HIS A 140 -1.07 7.49 -10.29
C HIS A 140 -0.47 8.65 -11.08
N THR A 141 0.69 8.42 -11.69
CA THR A 141 1.22 9.28 -12.75
C THR A 141 1.64 8.43 -13.93
N GLU A 142 1.29 8.87 -15.12
CA GLU A 142 1.82 8.34 -16.37
C GLU A 142 2.98 9.24 -16.84
N ASN A 143 4.16 8.67 -17.10
CA ASN A 143 5.33 9.39 -17.63
C ASN A 143 5.72 10.64 -16.81
N ASP A 144 5.65 10.54 -15.47
CA ASP A 144 5.86 11.65 -14.52
C ASP A 144 4.93 12.87 -14.72
N GLY A 145 3.79 12.66 -15.38
CA GLY A 145 2.75 13.66 -15.57
C GLY A 145 2.03 14.10 -14.28
N PRO A 146 0.97 14.90 -14.40
CA PRO A 146 0.17 15.33 -13.26
C PRO A 146 -0.40 14.12 -12.50
N PRO A 147 -0.27 14.07 -11.16
CA PRO A 147 -0.78 12.95 -10.37
C PRO A 147 -2.30 12.96 -10.27
N GLU A 148 -2.88 11.78 -10.42
CA GLU A 148 -4.30 11.51 -10.26
C GLU A 148 -4.52 10.71 -8.98
N LEU A 149 -5.44 11.14 -8.11
CA LEU A 149 -5.84 10.40 -6.93
C LEU A 149 -6.75 9.24 -7.35
N ILE A 150 -6.23 8.01 -7.25
CA ILE A 150 -6.97 6.79 -7.62
C ILE A 150 -7.51 6.04 -6.39
N PHE A 151 -7.00 6.36 -5.20
CA PHE A 151 -7.59 5.95 -3.91
C PHE A 151 -7.37 7.06 -2.86
N PRO A 152 -8.38 7.44 -2.06
CA PRO A 152 -9.77 6.96 -2.14
C PRO A 152 -10.45 7.33 -3.46
N ASP A 153 -11.45 6.53 -3.84
CA ASP A 153 -12.30 6.79 -5.01
C ASP A 153 -13.67 7.26 -4.51
N ALA A 154 -14.16 8.40 -4.99
CA ALA A 154 -15.46 8.95 -4.61
C ALA A 154 -16.64 7.98 -4.82
N ARG A 155 -16.50 7.02 -5.74
CA ARG A 155 -17.54 6.05 -6.07
C ARG A 155 -17.57 4.88 -5.09
N LEU A 156 -16.51 4.69 -4.30
CA LEU A 156 -16.25 3.50 -3.50
C LEU A 156 -16.13 3.88 -2.04
N ASN A 157 -16.79 3.12 -1.16
CA ASN A 157 -16.74 3.33 0.29
C ASN A 157 -16.95 4.80 0.71
N GLU A 158 -17.82 5.51 -0.01
CA GLU A 158 -18.11 6.95 0.20
C GLU A 158 -16.87 7.85 0.17
N GLY A 159 -15.80 7.46 -0.53
CA GLY A 159 -14.55 8.20 -0.57
C GLY A 159 -13.71 8.12 0.71
N ASP A 160 -14.05 7.22 1.64
CA ASP A 160 -13.29 7.01 2.87
C ASP A 160 -11.93 6.36 2.59
N ASN A 161 -10.95 6.78 3.37
CA ASN A 161 -9.56 6.39 3.24
C ASN A 161 -8.90 6.06 4.57
N ALA A 162 -9.66 6.01 5.66
CA ALA A 162 -9.20 5.50 6.92
C ALA A 162 -8.80 4.02 6.76
N ILE A 163 -7.69 3.65 7.39
CA ILE A 163 -7.19 2.28 7.43
C ILE A 163 -6.91 1.86 8.87
N ASP A 164 -7.16 0.59 9.14
CA ASP A 164 -6.80 -0.08 10.38
C ASP A 164 -5.49 -0.87 10.19
N ALA A 165 -4.69 -0.94 11.26
CA ALA A 165 -3.43 -1.69 11.25
C ALA A 165 -3.64 -3.18 10.86
N HIS A 166 -2.76 -3.67 10.01
CA HIS A 166 -2.69 -5.04 9.50
C HIS A 166 -3.92 -5.54 8.73
N VAL A 167 -4.89 -4.67 8.43
CA VAL A 167 -5.98 -4.98 7.50
C VAL A 167 -5.48 -4.76 6.07
N PRO A 168 -5.65 -5.73 5.15
CA PRO A 168 -5.24 -5.57 3.76
C PRO A 168 -6.26 -4.75 2.97
N TYR A 169 -5.79 -3.77 2.23
CA TYR A 169 -6.56 -2.94 1.30
C TYR A 169 -6.10 -3.20 -0.12
N GLU A 170 -7.04 -3.52 -1.01
CA GLU A 170 -6.76 -3.82 -2.41
C GLU A 170 -7.26 -2.70 -3.33
N VAL A 171 -6.38 -2.24 -4.23
CA VAL A 171 -6.67 -1.20 -5.22
C VAL A 171 -6.30 -1.70 -6.63
N PRO A 172 -7.27 -1.80 -7.56
CA PRO A 172 -8.70 -1.62 -7.36
C PRO A 172 -9.30 -2.72 -6.47
N SER A 173 -10.49 -2.48 -5.92
CA SER A 173 -11.14 -3.45 -5.04
C SER A 173 -11.51 -4.75 -5.79
N PRO A 174 -11.29 -5.94 -5.19
CA PRO A 174 -11.75 -7.22 -5.76
C PRO A 174 -13.28 -7.36 -5.82
N PHE A 175 -14.03 -6.51 -5.11
CA PHE A 175 -15.48 -6.64 -4.96
C PHE A 175 -16.28 -5.67 -5.82
N GLU A 176 -15.62 -4.94 -6.73
CA GLU A 176 -16.32 -4.04 -7.64
C GLU A 176 -17.40 -4.78 -8.44
N ALA A 177 -18.54 -4.13 -8.69
CA ALA A 177 -19.65 -4.76 -9.39
C ALA A 177 -19.26 -5.20 -10.81
N SER A 178 -18.46 -4.39 -11.51
CA SER A 178 -17.91 -4.73 -12.83
C SER A 178 -16.54 -5.36 -12.69
N GLU A 179 -16.30 -6.48 -13.39
CA GLU A 179 -14.98 -7.12 -13.43
C GLU A 179 -13.89 -6.19 -13.98
N SER A 180 -14.24 -5.31 -14.95
CA SER A 180 -13.29 -4.34 -15.52
C SER A 180 -12.80 -3.31 -14.50
N LEU A 181 -13.51 -3.12 -13.38
CA LEU A 181 -13.13 -2.21 -12.30
C LEU A 181 -12.37 -2.91 -11.18
N ARG A 182 -12.24 -4.25 -11.23
CA ARG A 182 -11.50 -5.04 -10.23
C ARG A 182 -9.99 -5.09 -10.50
N TRP A 183 -9.53 -4.52 -11.61
CA TRP A 183 -8.14 -4.63 -12.06
C TRP A 183 -7.72 -3.35 -12.78
N PHE A 184 -6.48 -2.89 -12.56
CA PHE A 184 -5.84 -1.99 -13.50
C PHE A 184 -5.43 -2.80 -14.72
N THR A 185 -5.77 -2.32 -15.90
CA THR A 185 -5.42 -2.98 -17.16
C THR A 185 -4.47 -2.08 -17.92
N PHE A 186 -3.30 -2.60 -18.28
CA PHE A 186 -2.37 -1.90 -19.17
C PHE A 186 -2.99 -1.84 -20.57
N ASP A 187 -3.07 -0.64 -21.15
CA ASP A 187 -3.65 -0.44 -22.47
C ASP A 187 -2.62 -0.70 -23.58
N GLN A 188 -2.88 -0.24 -24.80
CA GLN A 188 -1.94 -0.44 -25.93
C GLN A 188 -0.81 0.61 -25.99
N LYS A 189 -0.73 1.53 -25.03
CA LYS A 189 0.22 2.65 -25.04
C LYS A 189 1.34 2.40 -24.03
N PRO A 190 2.56 2.12 -24.49
CA PRO A 190 3.72 2.01 -23.61
C PRO A 190 3.93 3.29 -22.80
N ALA A 191 4.16 3.14 -21.49
CA ALA A 191 4.37 4.25 -20.57
C ALA A 191 5.18 3.80 -19.35
N ASN A 192 5.76 4.78 -18.65
CA ASN A 192 6.20 4.55 -17.27
C ASN A 192 5.03 4.87 -16.36
N GLU A 193 4.36 3.83 -15.87
CA GLU A 193 3.27 3.99 -14.91
C GLU A 193 3.87 4.00 -13.51
N ARG A 194 3.52 5.00 -12.70
CA ARG A 194 4.05 5.10 -11.33
C ARG A 194 2.91 5.28 -10.35
N LEU A 195 2.88 4.40 -9.35
CA LEU A 195 1.98 4.48 -8.23
C LEU A 195 2.71 5.07 -7.03
N TYR A 196 2.09 6.04 -6.36
CA TYR A 196 2.57 6.59 -5.10
C TYR A 196 1.62 6.19 -4.00
N ILE A 197 2.07 5.28 -3.15
CA ILE A 197 1.34 4.81 -1.97
C ILE A 197 1.74 5.70 -0.81
N VAL A 198 0.76 6.31 -0.17
CA VAL A 198 0.97 7.26 0.92
C VAL A 198 0.21 6.78 2.14
N ILE A 199 0.95 6.51 3.22
CA ILE A 199 0.39 6.16 4.53
C ILE A 199 0.66 7.31 5.49
N THR A 200 -0.39 7.81 6.13
CA THR A 200 -0.28 8.90 7.12
C THR A 200 -1.06 8.62 8.38
N ARG A 201 -0.59 9.16 9.51
CA ARG A 201 -1.36 9.17 10.77
C ARG A 201 -2.49 10.20 10.76
N GLU A 202 -2.29 11.29 10.05
CA GLU A 202 -3.28 12.37 9.91
C GLU A 202 -3.68 12.55 8.44
N PRO A 203 -4.91 13.01 8.13
CA PRO A 203 -5.32 13.25 6.75
C PRO A 203 -4.37 14.22 6.05
N LEU A 204 -4.12 14.00 4.75
CA LEU A 204 -3.28 14.90 3.97
C LEU A 204 -4.00 16.26 3.82
N PRO A 205 -3.34 17.37 4.19
CA PRO A 205 -3.99 18.67 4.14
C PRO A 205 -4.29 19.09 2.70
N GLY A 206 -5.53 19.53 2.47
CA GLY A 206 -5.97 20.02 1.17
C GLY A 206 -6.31 18.93 0.15
N ILE A 207 -6.49 17.68 0.60
CA ILE A 207 -7.01 16.59 -0.22
C ILE A 207 -8.41 16.23 0.32
N PRO A 208 -9.49 16.39 -0.47
CA PRO A 208 -10.82 16.00 -0.04
C PRO A 208 -10.91 14.48 0.08
N VAL A 209 -11.64 14.01 1.09
CA VAL A 209 -11.94 12.59 1.38
C VAL A 209 -13.39 12.48 1.84
N GLY A 210 -13.93 11.26 1.90
CA GLY A 210 -15.29 11.03 2.37
C GLY A 210 -16.34 11.79 1.57
N ASP A 211 -17.38 12.26 2.28
CA ASP A 211 -18.46 13.11 1.75
C ASP A 211 -17.92 14.31 0.94
N ASP A 212 -16.79 14.94 1.33
CA ASP A 212 -16.22 16.09 0.62
C ASP A 212 -15.68 15.70 -0.77
N LEU A 213 -15.09 14.51 -0.89
CA LEU A 213 -14.61 13.98 -2.17
C LEU A 213 -15.78 13.60 -3.08
N VAL A 214 -16.82 12.98 -2.51
CA VAL A 214 -18.06 12.66 -3.21
C VAL A 214 -18.72 13.92 -3.75
N ASP A 215 -18.87 14.95 -2.91
CA ASP A 215 -19.43 16.24 -3.29
C ASP A 215 -18.61 16.94 -4.38
N PHE A 216 -17.27 16.91 -4.26
CA PHE A 216 -16.38 17.48 -5.26
C PHE A 216 -16.59 16.82 -6.62
N CYS A 217 -16.62 15.48 -6.68
CA CYS A 217 -16.79 14.75 -7.93
C CYS A 217 -18.19 14.91 -8.52
N ASN A 218 -19.24 14.94 -7.71
CA ASN A 218 -20.60 15.19 -8.17
C ASN A 218 -20.76 16.58 -8.80
N LYS A 219 -20.09 17.61 -8.23
CA LYS A 219 -20.12 18.98 -8.75
C LYS A 219 -19.20 19.15 -9.97
N ASN A 220 -18.13 18.36 -10.07
CA ASN A 220 -17.10 18.48 -11.09
C ASN A 220 -16.79 17.11 -11.73
N PRO A 221 -17.73 16.49 -12.47
CA PRO A 221 -17.57 15.12 -12.97
C PRO A 221 -16.36 14.96 -13.89
N ASN A 222 -16.01 15.99 -14.67
CA ASN A 222 -14.86 15.99 -15.57
C ASN A 222 -13.51 16.22 -14.86
N SER A 223 -13.54 16.52 -13.56
CA SER A 223 -12.36 16.74 -12.73
C SER A 223 -12.06 15.56 -11.80
N CYS A 224 -12.75 14.43 -12.00
CA CYS A 224 -12.50 13.18 -11.30
C CYS A 224 -11.99 12.09 -12.27
N PRO A 225 -10.95 11.32 -11.91
CA PRO A 225 -10.22 11.33 -10.62
C PRO A 225 -9.51 12.66 -10.32
N LEU A 226 -9.42 13.01 -9.03
CA LEU A 226 -8.89 14.30 -8.59
C LEU A 226 -7.43 14.45 -9.04
N LYS A 227 -7.14 15.51 -9.80
CA LYS A 227 -5.77 15.85 -10.20
C LYS A 227 -5.15 16.81 -9.18
N MET A 228 -3.97 16.47 -8.64
CA MET A 228 -3.35 17.33 -7.62
C MET A 228 -2.73 18.58 -8.23
N SER A 229 -2.77 19.67 -7.46
CA SER A 229 -1.99 20.87 -7.78
C SER A 229 -0.48 20.60 -7.63
N PRO A 230 0.38 21.25 -8.44
CA PRO A 230 1.84 21.08 -8.33
C PRO A 230 2.40 21.36 -6.93
N GLY A 231 1.82 22.32 -6.21
CA GLY A 231 2.26 22.70 -4.86
C GLY A 231 1.97 21.62 -3.82
N ASN A 232 0.77 21.03 -3.83
CA ASN A 232 0.45 19.92 -2.94
C ASN A 232 1.26 18.67 -3.31
N TRP A 233 1.47 18.44 -4.61
CA TRP A 233 2.26 17.31 -5.09
C TRP A 233 3.74 17.40 -4.71
N ALA A 234 4.33 18.59 -4.77
CA ALA A 234 5.73 18.81 -4.37
C ALA A 234 5.98 18.41 -2.91
N LYS A 235 5.00 18.64 -2.01
CA LYS A 235 5.11 18.23 -0.60
C LYS A 235 5.18 16.70 -0.47
N ILE A 236 4.27 15.98 -1.13
CA ILE A 236 4.27 14.50 -1.12
C ILE A 236 5.57 13.96 -1.73
N LYS A 237 5.99 14.48 -2.89
CA LYS A 237 7.25 14.05 -3.53
C LYS A 237 8.48 14.31 -2.68
N SER A 238 8.52 15.41 -1.92
CA SER A 238 9.65 15.70 -1.03
C SER A 238 9.86 14.61 0.03
N SER A 239 8.79 13.96 0.45
CA SER A 239 8.80 12.87 1.44
C SER A 239 9.35 11.55 0.89
N LEU A 240 9.52 11.39 -0.43
CA LEU A 240 10.23 10.24 -1.02
C LEU A 240 11.71 10.21 -0.62
N ASN A 241 12.29 11.35 -0.23
CA ASN A 241 13.67 11.43 0.23
C ASN A 241 13.84 10.96 1.69
N ALA A 242 12.75 10.60 2.38
CA ALA A 242 12.81 10.05 3.71
C ALA A 242 13.61 8.74 3.71
N ARG A 243 14.37 8.51 4.79
CA ARG A 243 15.13 7.26 4.93
C ARG A 243 14.19 6.13 5.26
N VAL A 244 14.17 5.12 4.39
CA VAL A 244 13.33 3.93 4.54
C VAL A 244 14.19 2.67 4.41
N LYS A 245 13.88 1.66 5.20
CA LYS A 245 14.38 0.31 4.98
C LYS A 245 13.43 -0.46 4.09
N VAL A 246 13.96 -1.34 3.26
CA VAL A 246 13.19 -2.12 2.28
C VAL A 246 13.59 -3.58 2.37
N SER A 247 12.62 -4.48 2.25
CA SER A 247 12.84 -5.92 2.15
C SER A 247 11.94 -6.51 1.07
N LYS A 248 12.53 -7.08 0.02
CA LYS A 248 11.81 -7.68 -1.11
C LYS A 248 11.82 -9.20 -1.02
N SER A 249 10.69 -9.82 -1.38
CA SER A 249 10.58 -11.27 -1.54
C SER A 249 11.43 -11.73 -2.72
N LYS A 250 11.92 -12.96 -2.63
CA LYS A 250 12.57 -13.67 -3.74
C LYS A 250 11.67 -14.72 -4.38
N THR A 251 10.46 -14.89 -3.85
CA THR A 251 9.49 -15.88 -4.28
C THR A 251 8.22 -15.19 -4.79
N TYR A 252 7.83 -15.58 -6.00
CA TYR A 252 6.67 -15.08 -6.73
C TYR A 252 5.93 -16.25 -7.40
N GLY A 253 4.79 -15.99 -8.02
CA GLY A 253 3.97 -16.99 -8.70
C GLY A 253 2.95 -17.71 -7.81
N GLN A 254 2.95 -17.44 -6.50
CA GLN A 254 1.94 -17.98 -5.59
C GLN A 254 0.60 -17.26 -5.79
N THR A 255 -0.49 -18.01 -5.78
CA THR A 255 -1.85 -17.43 -5.82
C THR A 255 -2.20 -16.80 -4.47
N GLN A 256 -2.97 -15.72 -4.51
CA GLN A 256 -3.57 -15.12 -3.33
C GLN A 256 -4.38 -16.18 -2.56
N THR A 257 -4.10 -16.32 -1.27
CA THR A 257 -4.77 -17.31 -0.43
C THR A 257 -6.22 -16.92 -0.14
N SER A 258 -7.03 -17.91 0.25
CA SER A 258 -8.41 -17.64 0.71
C SER A 258 -8.44 -16.76 1.96
N GLY A 259 -7.49 -16.94 2.88
CA GLY A 259 -7.38 -16.14 4.10
C GLY A 259 -7.09 -14.66 3.81
N GLU A 260 -6.17 -14.37 2.89
CA GLU A 260 -5.94 -12.99 2.44
C GLU A 260 -7.18 -12.38 1.80
N ARG A 261 -7.85 -13.14 0.90
CA ARG A 261 -9.07 -12.67 0.24
C ARG A 261 -10.19 -12.39 1.24
N GLU A 262 -10.39 -13.28 2.20
CA GLU A 262 -11.38 -13.12 3.26
C GLU A 262 -11.05 -11.90 4.13
N ALA A 263 -9.78 -11.71 4.49
CA ALA A 263 -9.33 -10.56 5.25
C ALA A 263 -9.62 -9.25 4.52
N THR A 264 -9.31 -9.15 3.23
CA THR A 264 -9.66 -7.99 2.40
C THR A 264 -11.18 -7.77 2.35
N THR A 265 -11.97 -8.85 2.20
CA THR A 265 -13.44 -8.76 2.09
C THR A 265 -14.09 -8.26 3.37
N ARG A 266 -13.60 -8.75 4.51
CA ARG A 266 -14.26 -8.59 5.81
C ARG A 266 -13.62 -7.50 6.66
N GLY A 267 -12.57 -6.85 6.18
CA GLY A 267 -11.78 -5.91 6.95
C GLY A 267 -11.17 -6.56 8.19
N LEU A 268 -10.57 -7.75 8.02
CA LEU A 268 -9.92 -8.47 9.12
C LEU A 268 -8.42 -8.25 9.07
N GLY A 269 -7.81 -8.11 10.24
CA GLY A 269 -6.36 -8.01 10.36
C GLY A 269 -5.68 -9.34 10.03
N LEU A 270 -4.59 -9.29 9.27
CA LEU A 270 -3.72 -10.44 9.03
C LEU A 270 -2.89 -10.72 10.28
N ASP A 271 -2.85 -11.99 10.70
CA ASP A 271 -2.01 -12.43 11.80
C ASP A 271 -0.62 -12.90 11.32
N GLN A 272 0.24 -13.26 12.27
CA GLN A 272 1.61 -13.73 12.00
C GLN A 272 1.70 -15.02 11.16
N SER A 273 0.61 -15.80 11.03
CA SER A 273 0.58 -16.99 10.16
C SER A 273 0.15 -16.67 8.72
N ALA A 274 -0.45 -15.50 8.50
CA ALA A 274 -0.87 -15.09 7.17
C ALA A 274 0.34 -14.89 6.23
N PRO A 275 0.17 -15.10 4.92
CA PRO A 275 1.24 -14.89 3.95
C PRO A 275 1.89 -13.51 4.10
N GLU A 276 3.22 -13.48 3.99
CA GLU A 276 3.98 -12.25 4.06
C GLU A 276 3.75 -11.38 2.81
N PRO A 277 3.84 -10.05 2.89
CA PRO A 277 3.79 -9.20 1.70
C PRO A 277 5.04 -9.39 0.81
N SER A 278 4.89 -9.18 -0.49
CA SER A 278 6.02 -9.28 -1.44
C SER A 278 7.11 -8.24 -1.13
N VAL A 279 6.75 -7.05 -0.70
CA VAL A 279 7.70 -6.01 -0.31
C VAL A 279 7.28 -5.41 1.02
N VAL A 280 8.23 -5.23 1.92
CA VAL A 280 8.07 -4.46 3.16
C VAL A 280 8.92 -3.20 3.06
N ARG A 281 8.33 -2.06 3.42
CA ARG A 281 9.04 -0.78 3.57
C ARG A 281 8.73 -0.20 4.93
N MET A 282 9.72 0.33 5.63
CA MET A 282 9.53 0.97 6.93
C MET A 282 10.32 2.26 7.01
N ASN A 283 9.74 3.29 7.62
CA ASN A 283 10.50 4.48 7.99
C ASN A 283 11.64 4.10 8.94
N VAL A 284 12.80 4.72 8.79
CA VAL A 284 13.90 4.59 9.75
C VAL A 284 13.59 5.41 11.01
N SER A 285 12.90 6.55 10.86
CA SER A 285 12.48 7.39 11.98
C SER A 285 11.05 7.08 12.41
N SER A 286 10.84 7.08 13.72
CA SER A 286 9.57 6.79 14.36
C SER A 286 8.67 8.05 14.46
N THR A 287 9.29 9.24 14.36
CA THR A 287 8.62 10.55 14.41
C THR A 287 7.96 10.96 13.10
N ASP A 288 8.29 10.28 11.99
CA ASP A 288 7.74 10.61 10.69
C ASP A 288 6.30 10.09 10.61
N GLY A 289 5.32 11.01 10.62
CA GLY A 289 3.88 10.71 10.52
C GLY A 289 3.40 10.35 9.12
N LEU A 290 4.32 10.12 8.18
CA LEU A 290 4.10 9.93 6.76
C LEU A 290 5.13 8.94 6.20
N LEU A 291 4.66 7.96 5.42
CA LEU A 291 5.49 7.10 4.58
C LEU A 291 5.00 7.20 3.14
N VAL A 292 5.91 7.54 2.20
CA VAL A 292 5.62 7.58 0.77
C VAL A 292 6.44 6.51 0.05
N THR A 293 5.77 5.68 -0.74
CA THR A 293 6.38 4.64 -1.57
C THR A 293 6.04 4.89 -3.02
N ALA A 294 7.06 5.03 -3.86
CA ALA A 294 6.90 4.98 -5.32
C ALA A 294 7.07 3.54 -5.80
N LEU A 295 6.10 3.05 -6.57
CA LEU A 295 6.13 1.77 -7.27
C LEU A 295 6.14 2.06 -8.77
N ASP A 296 7.27 1.72 -9.40
CA ASP A 296 7.49 1.86 -10.83
C ASP A 296 6.97 0.62 -11.57
N LEU A 297 6.04 0.83 -12.49
CA LEU A 297 5.45 -0.20 -13.32
C LEU A 297 5.82 0.10 -14.79
N VAL A 298 6.85 -0.60 -15.27
CA VAL A 298 7.38 -0.38 -16.63
C VAL A 298 6.48 -1.08 -17.64
N HIS A 299 5.68 -0.31 -18.37
CA HIS A 299 4.79 -0.80 -19.43
C HIS A 299 5.44 -0.63 -20.80
N ARG A 300 5.60 -1.73 -21.55
CA ARG A 300 6.27 -1.79 -22.85
C ARG A 300 5.39 -2.33 -23.95
#